data_AF-A0AB74IJ78-F1
#
_entry.id   AF-A0AB74IJ78-F1
#
_cell.length_a   1.000
_cell.length_b   1.000
_cell.length_c   1.000
_cell.angle_alpha   90.00
_cell.angle_beta   90.00
_cell.angle_gamma   90.00
#
_symmetry.space_group_name_H-M   'P 1'
#
loop_
_entity.id
_entity.type
_entity.pdbx_description
1 polymer ?
#
loop_
_entity_poly.entity_id
_entity_poly.type
_entity_poly.pdbx_seq_one_letter_code
_entity_poly.pdbx_strand_id
1 'polypeptide(L)'
;MSSFCYSITRPYPYKWFTPVAVVGGIVLAALFSFINFYSNAYNMITITTNNPDIVEANRWSHIPGSLTSRIHPKCEDAIIPVGSTFNTNQTALSYQLVSLRNHPALSYHNRRLAFCEVTQILIDFQTSDDRQAALIDRSSWGVTVSADITCNAPNEEHEFSNIGFRTHYDPLSWAAEPGVSGFIRVNASSPGFLWANTLLLAFWTETVTTIVDQTIQPNSSEIVPQFNLSSGYISCSRPGININNESFFHLGKYAFFNLPESKAYKGNFGVQEDTLYEDLIANNTWPNIWSPANRLAKAMYSVIQVDLGQTDTIITTFDGAPTHTSILTTADRLHHWTENLTQIWDRSTVADKDNLIPYGWMQMRQFDKNTDATDPRWPLQFTPSVISATYTCQVPRLKSHGNIFISILVADLVLLRAAWTLYNYLVDYFLKTRHADANVCEKCLVRGQDDEVVTEAGSQDVGRGGKEEGAEVKDVELDDLGKPRRAEGREGDGQSMQSLLTHRIVGI
;
A
#
# COMPACT_ATOMS: atom_id res chain seq x y z
N MET A 1 40.94 -27.03 52.01
CA MET A 1 41.00 -25.58 51.74
C MET A 1 41.62 -25.39 50.37
N SER A 2 40.85 -24.92 49.38
CA SER A 2 41.34 -24.71 48.01
C SER A 2 42.19 -23.44 47.94
N SER A 3 43.49 -23.58 47.64
CA SER A 3 44.36 -22.44 47.37
C SER A 3 44.08 -21.91 45.96
N PHE A 4 43.41 -20.77 45.88
CA PHE A 4 43.42 -19.96 44.65
C PHE A 4 44.81 -19.32 44.51
N CYS A 5 45.64 -19.86 43.63
CA CYS A 5 46.85 -19.18 43.15
C CYS A 5 46.45 -18.27 41.99
N TYR A 6 46.62 -16.95 42.15
CA TYR A 6 46.62 -16.02 41.03
C TYR A 6 48.06 -15.75 40.62
N SER A 7 48.32 -15.67 39.31
CA SER A 7 49.62 -15.23 38.81
C SER A 7 49.85 -13.79 39.27
N ILE A 8 50.92 -13.54 40.03
CA ILE A 8 51.38 -12.19 40.34
C ILE A 8 51.86 -11.57 39.02
N THR A 9 51.00 -10.78 38.39
CA THR A 9 51.39 -9.89 37.28
C THR A 9 52.25 -8.77 37.88
N ARG A 10 53.54 -8.73 37.52
CA ARG A 10 54.45 -7.64 37.89
C ARG A 10 53.88 -6.32 37.33
N PRO A 11 53.86 -5.22 38.09
CA PRO A 11 53.40 -3.94 37.55
C PRO A 11 54.25 -3.56 36.35
N TYR A 12 53.60 -3.13 35.27
CA TYR A 12 54.29 -2.64 34.08
C TYR A 12 55.33 -1.56 34.46
N PRO A 13 56.50 -1.53 33.81
CA PRO A 13 57.63 -0.70 34.23
C PRO A 13 57.34 0.80 34.23
N TYR A 14 56.28 1.22 33.55
CA TYR A 14 55.90 2.62 33.39
C TYR A 14 54.74 3.00 34.30
N LYS A 15 54.97 3.96 35.22
CA LYS A 15 53.96 4.48 36.16
C LYS A 15 52.76 5.17 35.48
N TRP A 16 52.87 5.57 34.21
CA TRP A 16 51.79 6.17 33.43
C TRP A 16 50.84 5.14 32.81
N PHE A 17 51.21 3.86 32.81
CA PHE A 17 50.47 2.81 32.12
C PHE A 17 49.13 2.51 32.80
N THR A 18 49.11 2.35 34.12
CA THR A 18 47.91 2.13 34.91
C THR A 18 46.89 3.28 34.82
N PRO A 19 47.25 4.56 34.98
CA PRO A 19 46.29 5.65 34.83
C PRO A 19 45.78 5.77 33.39
N VAL A 20 46.60 5.52 32.37
CA VAL A 20 46.13 5.51 30.97
C VAL A 20 45.17 4.35 30.70
N ALA A 21 45.42 3.16 31.25
CA ALA A 21 44.51 2.03 31.12
C ALA A 21 43.15 2.30 31.79
N VAL A 22 43.15 2.92 32.98
CA VAL A 22 41.92 3.29 33.70
C VAL A 22 41.14 4.36 32.95
N VAL A 23 41.79 5.45 32.52
CA VAL A 23 41.15 6.52 31.75
C VAL A 23 40.64 6.00 30.40
N GLY A 24 41.46 5.21 29.70
CA GLY A 24 41.07 4.57 28.43
C GLY A 24 39.89 3.62 28.60
N GLY A 25 39.86 2.83 29.68
CA GLY A 25 38.72 1.98 30.02
C GLY A 25 37.43 2.75 30.27
N ILE A 26 37.50 3.88 30.98
CA ILE A 26 36.33 4.76 31.22
C ILE A 26 35.82 5.35 29.91
N VAL A 27 36.72 5.85 29.05
CA VAL A 27 36.36 6.42 27.75
C VAL A 27 35.73 5.35 26.85
N LEU A 28 36.31 4.15 26.79
CA LEU A 28 35.75 3.03 26.02
C LEU A 28 34.40 2.57 26.57
N ALA A 29 34.22 2.51 27.89
CA ALA A 29 32.94 2.18 28.49
C ALA A 29 31.86 3.20 28.09
N ALA A 30 32.16 4.51 28.19
CA ALA A 30 31.22 5.55 27.77
C ALA A 30 30.88 5.46 26.27
N LEU A 31 31.88 5.17 25.42
CA LEU A 31 31.70 5.03 23.97
C LEU A 31 30.88 3.78 23.61
N PHE A 32 31.16 2.64 24.23
CA PHE A 32 30.38 1.41 24.02
C PHE A 32 28.95 1.55 24.52
N SER A 33 28.73 2.15 25.70
CA SER A 33 27.38 2.42 26.20
C SER A 33 26.58 3.28 25.22
N PHE A 34 27.20 4.30 24.63
CA PHE A 34 26.56 5.15 23.62
C PHE A 34 26.18 4.37 22.35
N ILE A 35 27.09 3.54 21.82
CA ILE A 35 26.83 2.71 20.63
C ILE A 35 25.72 1.68 20.91
N ASN A 36 25.79 1.02 22.07
CA ASN A 36 24.85 -0.02 22.47
C ASN A 36 23.49 0.54 22.83
N PHE A 37 23.40 1.78 23.31
CA PHE A 37 22.12 2.44 23.52
C PHE A 37 21.33 2.51 22.20
N TYR A 38 21.92 3.06 21.14
CA TYR A 38 21.21 3.17 19.87
C TYR A 38 20.96 1.83 19.17
N SER A 39 21.87 0.86 19.35
CA SER A 39 21.74 -0.45 18.71
C SER A 39 20.75 -1.38 19.44
N ASN A 40 20.64 -1.28 20.77
CA ASN A 40 19.95 -2.29 21.59
C ASN A 40 18.85 -1.75 22.51
N ALA A 41 18.72 -0.43 22.71
CA ALA A 41 17.69 0.12 23.61
C ALA A 41 16.28 0.11 23.00
N TYR A 42 16.15 -0.15 21.71
CA TYR A 42 14.89 -0.07 20.97
C TYR A 42 14.40 -1.47 20.52
N ASN A 43 13.09 -1.65 20.51
CA ASN A 43 12.39 -2.74 19.84
C ASN A 43 11.61 -2.18 18.66
N MET A 44 11.61 -2.88 17.53
CA MET A 44 10.73 -2.55 16.42
C MET A 44 9.34 -3.11 16.71
N ILE A 45 8.33 -2.25 16.71
CA ILE A 45 6.93 -2.66 16.84
C ILE A 45 6.20 -2.44 15.51
N THR A 46 5.28 -3.34 15.19
CA THR A 46 4.43 -3.19 14.01
C THR A 46 3.26 -2.27 14.33
N ILE A 47 3.09 -1.23 13.52
CA ILE A 47 1.93 -0.34 13.52
C ILE A 47 1.30 -0.35 12.13
N THR A 48 0.00 -0.05 12.06
CA THR A 48 -0.70 0.15 10.79
C THR A 48 -0.91 1.65 10.54
N THR A 49 -0.67 2.11 9.32
CA THR A 49 -0.88 3.51 8.90
C THR A 49 -1.50 3.57 7.51
N ASN A 50 -2.19 4.65 7.19
CA ASN A 50 -2.65 4.93 5.82
C ASN A 50 -1.66 5.84 5.07
N ASN A 51 -0.63 6.34 5.74
CA ASN A 51 0.40 7.19 5.15
C ASN A 51 1.79 6.73 5.64
N PRO A 52 2.52 5.92 4.84
CA PRO A 52 3.85 5.43 5.19
C PRO A 52 4.91 6.53 5.18
N ASP A 53 4.79 7.54 4.30
CA ASP A 53 5.79 8.60 4.15
C ASP A 53 5.98 9.40 5.45
N ILE A 54 4.91 9.67 6.20
CA ILE A 54 4.99 10.37 7.50
C ILE A 54 5.77 9.55 8.53
N VAL A 55 5.60 8.23 8.52
CA VAL A 55 6.27 7.33 9.46
C VAL A 55 7.75 7.19 9.09
N GLU A 56 8.05 7.04 7.81
CA GLU A 56 9.41 6.89 7.28
C GLU A 56 10.20 8.20 7.28
N ALA A 57 9.54 9.36 7.32
CA ALA A 57 10.17 10.66 7.46
C ALA A 57 10.77 10.90 8.84
N ASN A 58 10.33 10.16 9.88
CA ASN A 58 10.83 10.28 11.25
C ASN A 58 12.20 9.59 11.43
N ARG A 59 13.17 9.91 10.57
CA ARG A 59 14.54 9.43 10.64
C ARG A 59 15.38 10.37 11.51
N TRP A 60 16.31 9.79 12.25
CA TRP A 60 17.26 10.57 13.03
C TRP A 60 18.36 11.12 12.13
N SER A 61 18.18 12.36 11.68
CA SER A 61 19.10 13.05 10.75
C SER A 61 20.47 13.39 11.35
N HIS A 62 20.59 13.44 12.68
CA HIS A 62 21.80 13.91 13.37
C HIS A 62 22.73 12.80 13.86
N ILE A 63 22.38 11.52 13.69
CA ILE A 63 23.16 10.38 14.18
C ILE A 63 23.69 9.60 12.97
N PRO A 64 24.96 9.12 13.00
CA PRO A 64 25.52 8.33 11.90
C PRO A 64 24.63 7.14 11.55
N GLY A 65 24.27 7.03 10.26
CA GLY A 65 23.34 6.00 9.77
C GLY A 65 23.77 4.55 10.03
N SER A 66 25.06 4.30 10.27
CA SER A 66 25.57 2.99 10.69
C SER A 66 25.02 2.55 12.05
N LEU A 67 24.86 3.49 12.99
CA LEU A 67 24.33 3.24 14.34
C LEU A 67 22.81 3.12 14.36
N THR A 68 22.13 3.79 13.43
CA THR A 68 20.66 3.86 13.39
C THR A 68 20.03 2.95 12.35
N SER A 69 20.84 2.27 11.52
CA SER A 69 20.39 1.40 10.42
C SER A 69 19.28 0.42 10.81
N ARG A 70 19.35 -0.16 12.02
CA ARG A 70 18.40 -1.16 12.55
C ARG A 70 17.15 -0.59 13.20
N ILE A 71 17.12 0.72 13.44
CA ILE A 71 16.03 1.40 14.16
C ILE A 71 15.32 2.42 13.27
N HIS A 72 15.66 2.48 11.98
CA HIS A 72 14.92 3.32 11.04
C HIS A 72 13.50 2.79 10.88
N PRO A 73 12.49 3.67 10.96
CA PRO A 73 11.14 3.28 10.62
C PRO A 73 11.08 2.86 9.15
N LYS A 74 10.47 1.71 8.88
CA LYS A 74 10.27 1.18 7.52
C LYS A 74 8.85 0.63 7.39
N CYS A 75 8.19 0.97 6.30
CA CYS A 75 6.90 0.44 5.92
C CYS A 75 7.04 -0.61 4.82
N GLU A 76 6.12 -1.58 4.83
CA GLU A 76 5.96 -2.58 3.77
C GLU A 76 4.92 -2.08 2.77
N ASP A 77 5.14 -2.41 1.49
CA ASP A 77 4.20 -2.13 0.42
C ASP A 77 2.85 -2.81 0.67
N ALA A 78 1.77 -2.13 0.29
CA ALA A 78 0.45 -2.74 0.22
C ALA A 78 0.36 -3.64 -1.03
N ILE A 79 -0.08 -4.89 -0.84
CA ILE A 79 -0.26 -5.86 -1.91
C ILE A 79 -1.73 -5.86 -2.34
N ILE A 80 -2.00 -5.40 -3.57
CA ILE A 80 -3.34 -5.30 -4.13
C ILE A 80 -3.49 -6.36 -5.25
N PRO A 81 -4.20 -7.48 -5.04
CA PRO A 81 -4.31 -8.52 -6.05
C PRO A 81 -5.26 -8.12 -7.18
N VAL A 82 -5.00 -8.62 -8.40
CA VAL A 82 -5.93 -8.43 -9.54
C VAL A 82 -7.30 -9.02 -9.19
N GLY A 83 -8.35 -8.28 -9.51
CA GLY A 83 -9.74 -8.55 -9.17
C GLY A 83 -10.22 -7.87 -7.88
N SER A 84 -9.31 -7.32 -7.05
CA SER A 84 -9.71 -6.61 -5.83
C SER A 84 -10.22 -5.20 -6.09
N THR A 85 -11.13 -4.76 -5.22
CA THR A 85 -11.69 -3.41 -5.22
C THR A 85 -10.98 -2.54 -4.19
N PHE A 86 -10.70 -1.29 -4.55
CA PHE A 86 -10.07 -0.29 -3.70
C PHE A 86 -10.70 1.08 -3.93
N ASN A 87 -10.44 2.00 -3.01
CA ASN A 87 -10.86 3.40 -3.13
C ASN A 87 -9.63 4.31 -3.16
N THR A 88 -9.78 5.54 -3.63
CA THR A 88 -8.77 6.59 -3.53
C THR A 88 -8.84 7.30 -2.16
N ASN A 89 -7.88 8.16 -1.86
CA ASN A 89 -7.96 9.12 -0.75
C ASN A 89 -9.14 10.10 -0.86
N GLN A 90 -9.67 10.30 -2.07
CA GLN A 90 -10.86 11.14 -2.32
C GLN A 90 -12.16 10.37 -2.09
N THR A 91 -12.14 9.05 -2.27
CA THR A 91 -13.27 8.13 -2.07
C THR A 91 -14.50 8.43 -2.94
N ALA A 92 -14.37 9.12 -4.08
CA ALA A 92 -15.54 9.42 -4.91
C ALA A 92 -16.08 8.15 -5.60
N LEU A 93 -15.21 7.39 -6.25
CA LEU A 93 -15.55 6.11 -6.89
C LEU A 93 -14.81 4.94 -6.26
N SER A 94 -15.38 3.75 -6.44
CA SER A 94 -14.69 2.49 -6.18
C SER A 94 -14.08 1.98 -7.48
N TYR A 95 -12.86 1.46 -7.39
CA TYR A 95 -12.11 0.96 -8.53
C TYR A 95 -11.76 -0.50 -8.30
N GLN A 96 -11.79 -1.28 -9.36
CA GLN A 96 -11.31 -2.65 -9.40
C GLN A 96 -10.00 -2.69 -10.20
N LEU A 97 -9.00 -3.38 -9.66
CA LEU A 97 -7.78 -3.69 -10.40
C LEU A 97 -8.06 -4.83 -11.39
N VAL A 98 -8.08 -4.53 -12.69
CA VAL A 98 -8.47 -5.51 -13.73
C VAL A 98 -7.26 -6.16 -14.39
N SER A 99 -6.21 -5.39 -14.66
CA SER A 99 -5.04 -5.91 -15.37
C SER A 99 -3.75 -5.26 -14.91
N LEU A 100 -2.72 -6.10 -14.80
CA LEU A 100 -1.33 -5.71 -14.63
C LEU A 100 -0.50 -6.48 -15.64
N ARG A 101 0.42 -5.78 -16.31
CA ARG A 101 1.34 -6.44 -17.23
C ARG A 101 2.31 -7.33 -16.43
N ASN A 102 2.28 -8.64 -16.68
CA ASN A 102 3.20 -9.65 -16.16
C ASN A 102 3.18 -9.89 -14.63
N HIS A 103 2.21 -9.35 -13.89
CA HIS A 103 2.15 -9.48 -12.43
C HIS A 103 0.72 -9.81 -11.94
N PRO A 104 0.57 -10.69 -10.94
CA PRO A 104 -0.74 -11.05 -10.39
C PRO A 104 -1.25 -10.07 -9.32
N ALA A 105 -0.38 -9.20 -8.80
CA ALA A 105 -0.70 -8.21 -7.78
C ALA A 105 0.16 -6.95 -7.95
N LEU A 106 -0.40 -5.81 -7.55
CA LEU A 106 0.30 -4.53 -7.49
C LEU A 106 0.96 -4.39 -6.12
N SER A 107 2.27 -4.23 -6.09
CA SER A 107 3.00 -3.74 -4.92
C SER A 107 2.94 -2.21 -4.96
N TYR A 108 2.31 -1.59 -3.98
CA TYR A 108 2.04 -0.15 -3.98
C TYR A 108 2.52 0.48 -2.66
N HIS A 109 3.18 1.64 -2.75
CA HIS A 109 3.75 2.37 -1.60
C HIS A 109 3.33 3.84 -1.57
N ASN A 110 2.01 4.10 -1.46
CA ASN A 110 1.42 5.43 -1.30
C ASN A 110 1.88 6.49 -2.34
N ARG A 111 2.20 6.08 -3.56
CA ARG A 111 2.67 6.97 -4.63
C ARG A 111 1.51 7.50 -5.47
N ARG A 112 1.58 8.77 -5.88
CA ARG A 112 0.52 9.40 -6.68
C ARG A 112 0.25 8.63 -7.98
N LEU A 113 -1.02 8.45 -8.31
CA LEU A 113 -1.42 7.92 -9.61
C LEU A 113 -1.17 9.00 -10.68
N ALA A 114 -0.52 8.64 -11.77
CA ALA A 114 -0.16 9.56 -12.84
C ALA A 114 -0.58 9.00 -14.19
N PHE A 115 -0.83 9.90 -15.14
CA PHE A 115 -1.19 9.54 -16.53
C PHE A 115 -2.37 8.58 -16.59
N CYS A 116 -3.45 8.88 -15.86
CA CYS A 116 -4.68 8.11 -15.91
C CYS A 116 -5.55 8.57 -17.08
N GLU A 117 -5.78 7.68 -18.05
CA GLU A 117 -6.61 7.93 -19.21
C GLU A 117 -7.83 7.01 -19.20
N VAL A 118 -9.02 7.59 -19.45
CA VAL A 118 -10.24 6.82 -19.63
C VAL A 118 -10.29 6.31 -21.07
N THR A 119 -10.16 5.01 -21.24
CA THR A 119 -10.11 4.36 -22.55
C THR A 119 -11.50 4.16 -23.14
N GLN A 120 -12.46 3.76 -22.31
CA GLN A 120 -13.83 3.44 -22.69
C GLN A 120 -14.79 3.75 -21.55
N ILE A 121 -15.97 4.27 -21.90
CA ILE A 121 -17.13 4.38 -21.02
C ILE A 121 -18.24 3.54 -21.64
N LEU A 122 -18.86 2.70 -20.84
CA LEU A 122 -19.97 1.84 -21.21
C LEU A 122 -21.18 2.23 -20.37
N ILE A 123 -22.29 2.52 -21.01
CA ILE A 123 -23.58 2.78 -20.36
C ILE A 123 -24.46 1.59 -20.70
N ASP A 124 -24.72 0.74 -19.70
CA ASP A 124 -25.59 -0.41 -19.83
C ASP A 124 -27.00 -0.07 -19.35
N PHE A 125 -27.99 -0.48 -20.13
CA PHE A 125 -29.40 -0.26 -19.92
C PHE A 125 -30.11 -1.60 -19.71
N GLN A 126 -30.86 -1.71 -18.63
CA GLN A 126 -31.60 -2.93 -18.31
C GLN A 126 -32.99 -2.60 -17.79
N THR A 127 -34.02 -3.30 -18.27
CA THR A 127 -35.36 -3.26 -17.69
C THR A 127 -35.49 -4.21 -16.50
N SER A 128 -36.72 -4.55 -16.12
CA SER A 128 -37.09 -5.44 -15.02
C SER A 128 -36.55 -6.87 -15.11
N ASP A 129 -36.13 -7.35 -16.28
CA ASP A 129 -35.91 -8.79 -16.49
C ASP A 129 -34.62 -9.31 -15.83
N ASP A 130 -33.58 -8.47 -15.73
CA ASP A 130 -32.25 -8.84 -15.20
C ASP A 130 -31.85 -8.05 -13.93
N ARG A 131 -32.81 -7.33 -13.31
CA ARG A 131 -32.55 -6.47 -12.15
C ARG A 131 -33.16 -7.01 -10.86
N GLN A 132 -32.56 -6.65 -9.73
CA GLN A 132 -33.10 -6.99 -8.41
C GLN A 132 -34.46 -6.29 -8.18
N ALA A 133 -35.43 -7.02 -7.62
CA ALA A 133 -36.80 -6.52 -7.41
C ALA A 133 -36.88 -5.18 -6.64
N ALA A 134 -36.00 -4.98 -5.64
CA ALA A 134 -35.94 -3.73 -4.89
C ALA A 134 -35.50 -2.51 -5.73
N LEU A 135 -34.74 -2.74 -6.80
CA LEU A 135 -34.31 -1.69 -7.72
C LEU A 135 -35.40 -1.37 -8.76
N ILE A 136 -36.20 -2.37 -9.14
CA ILE A 136 -37.33 -2.23 -10.06
C ILE A 136 -38.42 -1.34 -9.45
N ASP A 137 -38.68 -1.49 -8.15
CA ASP A 137 -39.63 -0.65 -7.40
C ASP A 137 -39.24 0.84 -7.42
N ARG A 138 -37.94 1.15 -7.46
CA ARG A 138 -37.43 2.52 -7.51
C ARG A 138 -37.39 3.11 -8.91
N SER A 139 -37.08 2.30 -9.91
CA SER A 139 -37.07 2.74 -11.30
C SER A 139 -37.27 1.56 -12.23
N SER A 140 -38.13 1.74 -13.23
CA SER A 140 -38.44 0.75 -14.25
C SER A 140 -37.25 0.43 -15.18
N TRP A 141 -36.32 1.38 -15.33
CA TRP A 141 -35.06 1.21 -16.04
C TRP A 141 -33.88 1.34 -15.09
N GLY A 142 -32.89 0.46 -15.25
CA GLY A 142 -31.58 0.57 -14.64
C GLY A 142 -30.56 1.05 -15.65
N VAL A 143 -29.70 1.96 -15.21
CA VAL A 143 -28.55 2.41 -15.98
C VAL A 143 -27.31 2.21 -15.14
N THR A 144 -26.36 1.42 -15.63
CA THR A 144 -25.06 1.23 -14.99
C THR A 144 -23.99 1.81 -15.88
N VAL A 145 -23.20 2.75 -15.34
CA VAL A 145 -22.10 3.38 -16.08
C VAL A 145 -20.80 2.74 -15.64
N SER A 146 -20.14 2.06 -16.56
CA SER A 146 -18.84 1.42 -16.35
C SER A 146 -17.75 2.18 -17.11
N ALA A 147 -16.54 2.25 -16.56
CA ALA A 147 -15.42 2.87 -17.26
C ALA A 147 -14.14 2.04 -17.12
N ASP A 148 -13.43 1.88 -18.23
CA ASP A 148 -12.12 1.24 -18.30
C ASP A 148 -11.03 2.31 -18.38
N ILE A 149 -10.08 2.24 -17.46
CA ILE A 149 -9.09 3.27 -17.20
C ILE A 149 -7.70 2.64 -17.23
N THR A 150 -6.74 3.33 -17.83
CA THR A 150 -5.33 2.95 -17.79
C THR A 150 -4.54 4.02 -17.07
N CYS A 151 -3.78 3.62 -16.05
CA CYS A 151 -2.96 4.51 -15.23
C CYS A 151 -1.51 4.02 -15.17
N ASN A 152 -0.61 4.92 -14.77
CA ASN A 152 0.75 4.57 -14.36
C ASN A 152 0.91 4.83 -12.85
N ALA A 153 1.61 3.94 -12.17
CA ALA A 153 2.05 4.15 -10.80
C ALA A 153 3.57 3.99 -10.72
N PRO A 154 4.31 5.05 -10.35
CA PRO A 154 5.74 4.91 -10.13
C PRO A 154 5.95 4.07 -8.87
N ASN A 155 6.71 2.97 -8.97
CA ASN A 155 7.25 2.25 -7.81
C ASN A 155 8.79 2.30 -7.83
N GLU A 156 9.43 2.21 -6.67
CA GLU A 156 10.88 2.40 -6.50
C GLU A 156 11.72 1.30 -7.16
N GLU A 157 11.17 0.08 -7.27
CA GLU A 157 11.85 -1.04 -7.94
C GLU A 157 11.43 -1.22 -9.40
N HIS A 158 10.17 -0.89 -9.75
CA HIS A 158 9.61 -1.06 -11.08
C HIS A 158 8.59 0.04 -11.40
N GLU A 159 8.71 0.69 -12.55
CA GLU A 159 7.63 1.54 -13.04
C GLU A 159 6.48 0.64 -13.54
N PHE A 160 5.39 0.58 -12.77
CA PHE A 160 4.17 -0.08 -13.24
C PHE A 160 3.51 0.83 -14.27
N SER A 161 3.84 0.58 -15.53
CA SER A 161 3.17 1.17 -16.69
C SER A 161 1.96 0.33 -17.09
N ASN A 162 0.88 0.99 -17.47
CA ASN A 162 -0.34 0.37 -17.99
C ASN A 162 -1.04 -0.54 -16.97
N ILE A 163 -1.40 0.06 -15.83
CA ILE A 163 -2.29 -0.54 -14.83
C ILE A 163 -3.73 -0.32 -15.29
N GLY A 164 -4.48 -1.40 -15.44
CA GLY A 164 -5.89 -1.36 -15.85
C GLY A 164 -6.81 -1.31 -14.63
N PHE A 165 -7.59 -0.25 -14.54
CA PHE A 165 -8.66 -0.09 -13.56
C PHE A 165 -10.03 -0.13 -14.24
N ARG A 166 -11.03 -0.59 -13.49
CA ARG A 166 -12.43 -0.50 -13.88
C ARG A 166 -13.24 0.09 -12.74
N THR A 167 -14.19 0.96 -13.07
CA THR A 167 -15.11 1.51 -12.10
C THR A 167 -16.54 1.40 -12.59
N HIS A 168 -17.47 1.30 -11.66
CA HIS A 168 -18.89 1.18 -11.91
C HIS A 168 -19.65 2.23 -11.10
N TYR A 169 -20.61 2.88 -11.73
CA TYR A 169 -21.51 3.83 -11.11
C TYR A 169 -22.98 3.44 -11.37
N ASP A 170 -23.71 3.25 -10.28
CA ASP A 170 -25.16 3.10 -10.28
C ASP A 170 -25.68 3.59 -8.91
N PRO A 171 -26.46 4.71 -8.89
CA PRO A 171 -26.93 5.31 -7.65
C PRO A 171 -28.00 4.47 -6.93
N LEU A 172 -28.55 3.42 -7.56
CA LEU A 172 -29.54 2.54 -6.97
C LEU A 172 -28.92 1.24 -6.42
N SER A 173 -27.93 0.64 -7.10
CA SER A 173 -27.39 -0.68 -6.75
C SER A 173 -26.16 -0.67 -5.83
N TRP A 174 -25.60 0.50 -5.50
CA TRP A 174 -24.38 0.64 -4.70
C TRP A 174 -24.35 -0.04 -3.33
N ALA A 175 -25.51 -0.21 -2.69
CA ALA A 175 -25.62 -0.90 -1.40
C ALA A 175 -25.79 -2.42 -1.56
N ALA A 176 -26.16 -2.87 -2.76
CA ALA A 176 -26.47 -4.25 -3.08
C ALA A 176 -25.30 -4.99 -3.76
N GLU A 177 -24.42 -4.28 -4.46
CA GLU A 177 -23.35 -4.88 -5.26
C GLU A 177 -21.95 -4.39 -4.82
N PRO A 178 -21.08 -5.30 -4.35
CA PRO A 178 -19.69 -4.95 -4.00
C PRO A 178 -18.94 -4.39 -5.21
N GLY A 179 -18.28 -3.25 -5.03
CA GLY A 179 -17.49 -2.60 -6.09
C GLY A 179 -18.29 -1.67 -7.02
N VAL A 180 -19.62 -1.62 -6.88
CA VAL A 180 -20.45 -0.62 -7.55
C VAL A 180 -20.55 0.63 -6.67
N SER A 181 -20.13 1.77 -7.20
CA SER A 181 -20.15 3.02 -6.47
C SER A 181 -21.47 3.75 -6.68
N GLY A 182 -22.11 4.15 -5.59
CA GLY A 182 -23.20 5.15 -5.58
C GLY A 182 -22.66 6.55 -5.31
N PHE A 183 -21.35 6.73 -5.45
CA PHE A 183 -20.53 7.76 -4.82
C PHE A 183 -20.39 7.52 -3.30
N ILE A 184 -19.20 7.13 -2.82
CA ILE A 184 -19.04 6.67 -1.43
C ILE A 184 -19.17 7.86 -0.46
N ARG A 185 -20.13 7.73 0.47
CA ARG A 185 -20.56 8.73 1.47
C ARG A 185 -19.58 8.92 2.64
N VAL A 186 -18.27 8.97 2.43
CA VAL A 186 -17.33 9.10 3.55
C VAL A 186 -16.84 10.54 3.65
N ASN A 187 -17.57 11.34 4.42
CA ASN A 187 -17.31 12.75 4.73
C ASN A 187 -17.07 13.63 3.49
N ALA A 188 -18.04 14.48 3.18
CA ALA A 188 -17.96 15.63 2.27
C ALA A 188 -16.78 16.57 2.61
N SER A 189 -15.55 16.11 2.40
CA SER A 189 -14.34 16.79 2.85
C SER A 189 -13.83 17.74 1.78
N SER A 190 -14.18 17.48 0.51
CA SER A 190 -13.98 18.41 -0.60
C SER A 190 -15.34 18.69 -1.27
N PRO A 191 -15.83 19.94 -1.17
CA PRO A 191 -17.08 20.37 -1.80
C PRO A 191 -17.12 20.23 -3.32
N GLY A 192 -15.98 20.19 -4.00
CA GLY A 192 -15.89 19.89 -5.43
C GLY A 192 -16.48 18.52 -5.78
N PHE A 193 -16.33 17.53 -4.91
CA PHE A 193 -16.93 16.20 -5.12
C PHE A 193 -18.44 16.17 -4.92
N LEU A 194 -19.04 17.13 -4.20
CA LEU A 194 -20.50 17.25 -4.11
C LEU A 194 -21.09 17.66 -5.47
N TRP A 195 -20.43 18.59 -6.18
CA TRP A 195 -20.83 18.95 -7.55
C TRP A 195 -20.57 17.83 -8.54
N ALA A 196 -19.48 17.07 -8.38
CA ALA A 196 -19.21 15.87 -9.16
C ALA A 196 -20.34 14.85 -9.05
N ASN A 197 -20.79 14.56 -7.82
CA ASN A 197 -21.89 13.64 -7.57
C ASN A 197 -23.23 14.20 -8.09
N THR A 198 -23.49 15.49 -7.87
CA THR A 198 -24.71 16.15 -8.34
C THR A 198 -24.85 16.05 -9.86
N LEU A 199 -23.80 16.35 -10.62
CA LEU A 199 -23.80 16.23 -12.07
C LEU A 199 -24.02 14.80 -12.54
N LEU A 200 -23.30 13.85 -11.94
CA LEU A 200 -23.37 12.45 -12.33
C LEU A 200 -24.76 11.88 -12.06
N LEU A 201 -25.33 12.17 -10.90
CA LEU A 201 -26.69 11.76 -10.54
C LEU A 201 -27.74 12.42 -11.45
N ALA A 202 -27.62 13.72 -11.71
CA ALA A 202 -28.61 14.43 -12.52
C ALA A 202 -28.65 13.91 -13.96
N PHE A 203 -27.50 13.76 -14.63
CA PHE A 203 -27.49 13.21 -15.99
C PHE A 203 -27.84 11.72 -16.04
N TRP A 204 -27.58 10.99 -14.95
CA TRP A 204 -28.10 9.63 -14.81
C TRP A 204 -29.63 9.63 -14.77
N THR A 205 -30.25 10.48 -13.94
CA THR A 205 -31.72 10.61 -13.89
C THR A 205 -32.32 11.08 -15.21
N GLU A 206 -31.66 12.00 -15.91
CA GLU A 206 -32.07 12.46 -17.24
C GLU A 206 -32.08 11.31 -18.26
N THR A 207 -31.02 10.50 -18.26
CA THR A 207 -30.87 9.36 -19.18
C THR A 207 -31.94 8.31 -18.92
N VAL A 208 -32.17 7.96 -17.64
CA VAL A 208 -33.23 7.03 -17.21
C VAL A 208 -34.62 7.56 -17.59
N THR A 209 -34.89 8.84 -17.35
CA THR A 209 -36.18 9.45 -17.67
C THR A 209 -36.44 9.43 -19.16
N THR A 210 -35.43 9.79 -19.96
CA THR A 210 -35.58 9.84 -21.43
C THR A 210 -35.79 8.43 -22.00
N ILE A 211 -35.06 7.41 -21.53
CA ILE A 211 -35.27 6.04 -22.04
C ILE A 211 -36.66 5.50 -21.67
N VAL A 212 -37.17 5.82 -20.47
CA VAL A 212 -38.55 5.49 -20.07
C VAL A 212 -39.54 6.12 -21.04
N ASP A 213 -39.45 7.43 -21.25
CA ASP A 213 -40.39 8.17 -22.11
C ASP A 213 -40.35 7.70 -23.57
N GLN A 214 -39.17 7.33 -24.08
CA GLN A 214 -39.00 6.87 -25.46
C GLN A 214 -39.47 5.43 -25.70
N THR A 215 -39.53 4.61 -24.66
CA THR A 215 -39.75 3.16 -24.80
C THR A 215 -41.06 2.67 -24.19
N ILE A 216 -41.73 3.47 -23.34
CA ILE A 216 -42.99 3.07 -22.70
C ILE A 216 -44.08 2.81 -23.73
N GLN A 217 -44.81 1.70 -23.56
CA GLN A 217 -45.92 1.36 -24.43
C GLN A 217 -47.19 2.11 -24.03
N PRO A 218 -48.00 2.61 -24.99
CA PRO A 218 -49.16 3.45 -24.70
C PRO A 218 -50.28 2.75 -23.91
N ASN A 219 -50.32 1.41 -23.90
CA ASN A 219 -51.32 0.61 -23.18
C ASN A 219 -50.74 -0.10 -21.95
N SER A 220 -49.55 0.30 -21.48
CA SER A 220 -48.95 -0.34 -20.32
C SER A 220 -49.71 -0.02 -19.04
N SER A 221 -49.89 -1.00 -18.16
CA SER A 221 -50.45 -0.76 -16.83
C SER A 221 -49.52 0.14 -16.00
N GLU A 222 -50.07 0.99 -15.14
CA GLU A 222 -49.29 1.78 -14.17
C GLU A 222 -48.51 0.89 -13.19
N ILE A 223 -48.96 -0.34 -12.96
CA ILE A 223 -48.40 -1.27 -11.97
C ILE A 223 -47.15 -1.99 -12.51
N VAL A 224 -47.19 -2.41 -13.77
CA VAL A 224 -46.05 -3.03 -14.47
C VAL A 224 -45.95 -2.40 -15.86
N PRO A 225 -45.10 -1.38 -16.04
CA PRO A 225 -44.93 -0.73 -17.32
C PRO A 225 -44.28 -1.70 -18.32
N GLN A 226 -44.77 -1.68 -19.56
CA GLN A 226 -44.24 -2.47 -20.67
C GLN A 226 -43.45 -1.54 -21.59
N PHE A 227 -42.32 -2.03 -22.10
CA PHE A 227 -41.39 -1.26 -22.90
C PHE A 227 -41.12 -1.92 -24.26
N ASN A 228 -40.87 -1.10 -25.27
CA ASN A 228 -40.46 -1.54 -26.61
C ASN A 228 -39.00 -2.05 -26.67
N LEU A 229 -38.22 -1.82 -25.62
CA LEU A 229 -36.86 -2.31 -25.44
C LEU A 229 -36.76 -3.03 -24.10
N SER A 230 -35.92 -4.05 -24.04
CA SER A 230 -35.63 -4.87 -22.85
C SER A 230 -34.25 -4.55 -22.26
N SER A 231 -33.27 -4.31 -23.12
CA SER A 231 -31.92 -3.98 -22.70
C SER A 231 -31.16 -3.26 -23.80
N GLY A 232 -30.02 -2.70 -23.46
CA GLY A 232 -29.09 -2.17 -24.44
C GLY A 232 -27.81 -1.66 -23.82
N TYR A 233 -26.91 -1.21 -24.67
CA TYR A 233 -25.70 -0.53 -24.22
C TYR A 233 -25.26 0.53 -25.22
N ILE A 234 -24.57 1.54 -24.70
CA ILE A 234 -23.81 2.50 -25.49
C ILE A 234 -22.38 2.48 -24.97
N SER A 235 -21.44 2.17 -25.85
CA SER A 235 -20.02 2.29 -25.58
C SER A 235 -19.47 3.52 -26.26
N CYS A 236 -18.81 4.37 -25.49
CA CYS A 236 -18.09 5.56 -25.92
C CYS A 236 -16.58 5.35 -25.69
N SER A 237 -15.75 5.79 -26.62
CA SER A 237 -14.29 5.62 -26.57
C SER A 237 -13.59 6.80 -27.24
N ARG A 238 -12.29 6.94 -26.96
CA ARG A 238 -11.42 8.02 -27.47
C ARG A 238 -12.00 9.42 -27.18
N PRO A 239 -11.91 9.86 -25.92
CA PRO A 239 -12.31 11.22 -25.55
C PRO A 239 -11.48 12.25 -26.33
N GLY A 240 -12.15 13.30 -26.78
CA GLY A 240 -11.54 14.42 -27.49
C GLY A 240 -10.94 15.44 -26.54
N ILE A 241 -10.51 16.57 -27.10
CA ILE A 241 -9.85 17.65 -26.35
C ILE A 241 -10.81 18.70 -25.77
N ASN A 242 -12.05 18.73 -26.24
CA ASN A 242 -13.06 19.71 -25.83
C ASN A 242 -14.36 19.02 -25.42
N ILE A 243 -14.63 18.99 -24.12
CA ILE A 243 -15.80 18.36 -23.53
C ILE A 243 -17.14 18.99 -23.95
N ASN A 244 -17.13 20.23 -24.43
CA ASN A 244 -18.34 20.90 -24.90
C ASN A 244 -18.81 20.38 -26.26
N ASN A 245 -17.94 19.79 -27.08
CA ASN A 245 -18.32 19.28 -28.39
C ASN A 245 -19.19 18.03 -28.26
N GLU A 246 -20.26 17.91 -29.05
CA GLU A 246 -21.09 16.70 -29.06
C GLU A 246 -20.29 15.45 -29.46
N SER A 247 -19.37 15.62 -30.40
CA SER A 247 -18.40 14.63 -30.86
C SER A 247 -17.22 14.41 -29.90
N PHE A 248 -17.31 14.78 -28.62
CA PHE A 248 -16.26 14.51 -27.63
C PHE A 248 -15.87 13.02 -27.58
N PHE A 249 -16.82 12.11 -27.73
CA PHE A 249 -16.50 10.69 -27.94
C PHE A 249 -16.56 10.39 -29.43
N HIS A 250 -15.40 10.15 -30.03
CA HIS A 250 -15.27 10.00 -31.49
C HIS A 250 -15.50 8.59 -32.00
N LEU A 251 -15.48 7.59 -31.12
CA LEU A 251 -15.68 6.19 -31.49
C LEU A 251 -16.59 5.50 -30.49
N GLY A 252 -17.39 4.56 -30.99
CA GLY A 252 -18.20 3.75 -30.11
C GLY A 252 -19.13 2.80 -30.83
N LYS A 253 -19.89 2.06 -30.01
CA LYS A 253 -20.82 1.01 -30.45
C LYS A 253 -22.07 1.09 -29.62
N TYR A 254 -23.20 0.71 -30.20
CA TYR A 254 -24.44 0.60 -29.46
C TYR A 254 -25.23 -0.63 -29.92
N ALA A 255 -26.02 -1.16 -29.01
CA ALA A 255 -27.04 -2.14 -29.32
C ALA A 255 -28.21 -1.99 -28.35
N PHE A 256 -29.43 -2.00 -28.88
CA PHE A 256 -30.66 -2.06 -28.11
C PHE A 256 -31.48 -3.27 -28.56
N PHE A 257 -32.03 -4.01 -27.60
CA PHE A 257 -32.71 -5.27 -27.83
C PHE A 257 -34.18 -5.14 -27.43
N ASN A 258 -35.05 -5.62 -28.32
CA ASN A 258 -36.44 -5.93 -28.01
C ASN A 258 -36.52 -7.47 -27.98
N LEU A 259 -36.36 -8.04 -26.79
CA LEU A 259 -36.36 -9.49 -26.61
C LEU A 259 -37.71 -10.14 -26.96
N PRO A 260 -38.88 -9.57 -26.55
CA PRO A 260 -40.18 -10.09 -26.95
C PRO A 260 -40.37 -10.25 -28.46
N GLU A 261 -39.89 -9.29 -29.25
CA GLU A 261 -39.98 -9.34 -30.72
C GLU A 261 -38.74 -9.94 -31.40
N SER A 262 -37.73 -10.36 -30.63
CA SER A 262 -36.43 -10.84 -31.16
C SER A 262 -35.78 -9.85 -32.14
N LYS A 263 -35.90 -8.55 -31.89
CA LYS A 263 -35.31 -7.48 -32.72
C LYS A 263 -34.14 -6.82 -32.00
N ALA A 264 -33.15 -6.38 -32.78
CA ALA A 264 -31.99 -5.66 -32.27
C ALA A 264 -31.68 -4.45 -33.16
N TYR A 265 -31.45 -3.31 -32.52
CA TYR A 265 -31.04 -2.05 -33.13
C TYR A 265 -29.58 -1.82 -32.76
N LYS A 266 -28.67 -2.10 -33.70
CA LYS A 266 -27.23 -2.05 -33.45
C LYS A 266 -26.53 -1.21 -34.51
N GLY A 267 -25.44 -0.59 -34.10
CA GLY A 267 -24.59 0.18 -34.99
C GLY A 267 -23.31 0.60 -34.29
N ASN A 268 -22.40 1.17 -35.05
CA ASN A 268 -21.23 1.84 -34.53
C ASN A 268 -21.25 3.30 -34.98
N PHE A 269 -20.42 4.11 -34.35
CA PHE A 269 -20.20 5.49 -34.75
C PHE A 269 -18.72 5.84 -34.71
N GLY A 270 -18.30 6.70 -35.63
CA GLY A 270 -17.01 7.35 -35.66
C GLY A 270 -16.39 7.49 -37.04
N VAL A 271 -15.15 8.01 -37.07
CA VAL A 271 -14.47 8.49 -38.29
C VAL A 271 -14.32 7.44 -39.40
N GLN A 272 -14.41 6.15 -39.06
CA GLN A 272 -14.31 5.05 -40.04
C GLN A 272 -15.66 4.54 -40.57
N GLU A 273 -16.80 4.96 -40.02
CA GLU A 273 -18.10 4.31 -40.24
C GLU A 273 -19.19 5.18 -40.90
N ASP A 274 -18.85 6.32 -41.53
CA ASP A 274 -19.77 7.29 -42.14
C ASP A 274 -20.82 7.93 -41.19
N THR A 275 -21.11 7.34 -40.04
CA THR A 275 -22.00 7.84 -38.99
C THR A 275 -21.22 8.42 -37.82
N LEU A 276 -21.41 9.70 -37.54
CA LEU A 276 -20.85 10.36 -36.36
C LEU A 276 -21.85 10.35 -35.21
N TYR A 277 -21.36 10.49 -33.97
CA TYR A 277 -22.23 10.57 -32.79
C TYR A 277 -23.20 11.76 -32.87
N GLU A 278 -22.72 12.89 -33.39
CA GLU A 278 -23.51 14.09 -33.65
C GLU A 278 -24.66 13.85 -34.64
N ASP A 279 -24.48 12.97 -35.63
CA ASP A 279 -25.56 12.60 -36.56
C ASP A 279 -26.69 11.84 -35.85
N LEU A 280 -26.36 11.02 -34.84
CA LEU A 280 -27.36 10.30 -34.06
C LEU A 280 -28.25 11.27 -33.24
N ILE A 281 -27.64 12.35 -32.73
CA ILE A 281 -28.32 13.44 -32.02
C ILE A 281 -29.16 14.24 -33.02
N ALA A 282 -28.55 14.75 -34.10
CA ALA A 282 -29.20 15.64 -35.07
C ALA A 282 -30.39 14.96 -35.77
N ASN A 283 -30.25 13.67 -36.10
CA ASN A 283 -31.31 12.90 -36.75
C ASN A 283 -32.35 12.33 -35.79
N ASN A 284 -32.23 12.57 -34.47
CA ASN A 284 -33.11 12.02 -33.43
C ASN A 284 -33.31 10.50 -33.58
N THR A 285 -32.21 9.77 -33.84
CA THR A 285 -32.29 8.34 -34.12
C THR A 285 -32.88 7.58 -32.93
N TRP A 286 -33.78 6.64 -33.19
CA TRP A 286 -34.49 5.93 -32.13
C TRP A 286 -33.61 4.81 -31.50
N PRO A 287 -33.61 4.62 -30.16
CA PRO A 287 -34.25 5.48 -29.16
C PRO A 287 -33.51 6.82 -29.02
N ASN A 288 -34.24 7.93 -28.97
CA ASN A 288 -33.65 9.27 -28.95
C ASN A 288 -33.11 9.64 -27.54
N ILE A 289 -32.02 8.98 -27.15
CA ILE A 289 -31.37 9.13 -25.83
C ILE A 289 -29.91 9.58 -25.94
N TRP A 290 -29.43 9.86 -27.14
CA TRP A 290 -28.02 10.17 -27.43
C TRP A 290 -27.54 11.42 -26.70
N SER A 291 -28.35 12.48 -26.65
CA SER A 291 -27.96 13.71 -25.96
C SER A 291 -27.82 13.51 -24.43
N PRO A 292 -28.81 12.94 -23.70
CA PRO A 292 -28.63 12.55 -22.30
C PRO A 292 -27.46 11.59 -22.04
N ALA A 293 -27.33 10.53 -22.85
CA ALA A 293 -26.26 9.54 -22.70
C ALA A 293 -24.87 10.17 -22.87
N ASN A 294 -24.71 11.13 -23.78
CA ASN A 294 -23.47 11.88 -23.95
C ASN A 294 -23.14 12.73 -22.73
N ARG A 295 -24.13 13.43 -22.16
CA ARG A 295 -23.94 14.22 -20.92
C ARG A 295 -23.52 13.32 -19.75
N LEU A 296 -24.17 12.17 -19.61
CA LEU A 296 -23.82 11.17 -18.58
C LEU A 296 -22.39 10.65 -18.75
N ALA A 297 -22.00 10.26 -19.97
CA ALA A 297 -20.64 9.80 -20.25
C ALA A 297 -19.58 10.88 -19.96
N LYS A 298 -19.85 12.14 -20.32
CA LYS A 298 -18.97 13.30 -20.04
C LYS A 298 -18.87 13.61 -18.54
N ALA A 299 -19.97 13.50 -17.80
CA ALA A 299 -19.92 13.62 -16.34
C ALA A 299 -19.08 12.51 -15.72
N MET A 300 -19.31 11.24 -16.10
CA MET A 300 -18.51 10.12 -15.61
C MET A 300 -17.02 10.31 -15.90
N TYR A 301 -16.68 10.69 -17.14
CA TYR A 301 -15.31 11.04 -17.52
C TYR A 301 -14.72 12.11 -16.58
N SER A 302 -15.46 13.21 -16.36
CA SER A 302 -15.02 14.33 -15.53
C SER A 302 -14.82 13.92 -14.07
N VAL A 303 -15.70 13.09 -13.50
CA VAL A 303 -15.58 12.57 -12.14
C VAL A 303 -14.34 11.70 -11.99
N ILE A 304 -14.10 10.76 -12.93
CA ILE A 304 -12.92 9.90 -12.90
C ILE A 304 -11.62 10.73 -12.94
N GLN A 305 -11.57 11.74 -13.81
CA GLN A 305 -10.38 12.60 -13.93
C GLN A 305 -10.05 13.30 -12.61
N VAL A 306 -11.05 13.84 -11.90
CA VAL A 306 -10.81 14.53 -10.62
C VAL A 306 -10.58 13.56 -9.45
N ASP A 307 -11.24 12.41 -9.44
CA ASP A 307 -11.08 11.39 -8.40
C ASP A 307 -9.74 10.67 -8.47
N LEU A 308 -9.17 10.52 -9.68
CA LEU A 308 -7.81 10.04 -9.90
C LEU A 308 -6.76 11.16 -9.89
N GLY A 309 -7.15 12.40 -9.55
CA GLY A 309 -6.24 13.51 -9.34
C GLY A 309 -5.53 14.01 -10.61
N GLN A 310 -6.13 13.82 -11.78
CA GLN A 310 -5.59 14.24 -13.09
C GLN A 310 -5.93 15.70 -13.43
N THR A 311 -5.85 16.59 -12.43
CA THR A 311 -6.22 18.01 -12.58
C THR A 311 -5.15 18.88 -13.22
N ASP A 312 -3.92 18.38 -13.26
CA ASP A 312 -2.74 19.08 -13.80
C ASP A 312 -2.53 18.83 -15.31
N THR A 313 -3.44 18.11 -15.97
CA THR A 313 -3.37 17.85 -17.41
C THR A 313 -3.82 19.07 -18.22
N ILE A 314 -3.08 20.18 -18.08
CA ILE A 314 -3.06 21.21 -19.12
C ILE A 314 -2.27 20.61 -20.28
N ILE A 315 -2.94 19.81 -21.10
CA ILE A 315 -2.42 19.50 -22.42
C ILE A 315 -2.56 20.83 -23.17
N THR A 316 -1.45 21.55 -23.38
CA THR A 316 -1.47 22.61 -24.37
C THR A 316 -1.50 21.92 -25.72
N THR A 317 -2.53 22.22 -26.52
CA THR A 317 -2.48 21.89 -27.95
C THR A 317 -1.22 22.48 -28.58
N PHE A 318 -0.83 22.02 -29.77
CA PHE A 318 0.34 22.56 -30.47
C PHE A 318 0.30 24.11 -30.61
N ASP A 319 -0.90 24.69 -30.58
CA ASP A 319 -1.17 26.12 -30.66
C ASP A 319 -1.22 26.84 -29.29
N GLY A 320 -0.91 26.15 -28.19
CA GLY A 320 -0.89 26.73 -26.85
C GLY A 320 -2.28 26.94 -26.21
N ALA A 321 -3.37 26.53 -26.87
CA ALA A 321 -4.71 26.63 -26.29
C ALA A 321 -4.93 25.57 -25.21
N PRO A 322 -5.50 25.94 -24.04
CA PRO A 322 -5.79 24.99 -22.97
C PRO A 322 -6.84 23.97 -23.41
N THR A 323 -6.59 22.67 -23.17
CA THR A 323 -7.60 21.63 -23.44
C THR A 323 -8.68 21.62 -22.37
N HIS A 324 -9.94 21.63 -22.81
CA HIS A 324 -11.10 21.63 -21.93
C HIS A 324 -11.59 20.19 -21.72
N THR A 325 -10.86 19.40 -20.94
CA THR A 325 -11.11 17.95 -20.84
C THR A 325 -12.12 17.56 -19.77
N SER A 326 -12.32 18.35 -18.71
CA SER A 326 -13.23 18.03 -17.61
C SER A 326 -14.24 19.15 -17.35
N ILE A 327 -15.48 18.80 -16.98
CA ILE A 327 -16.53 19.74 -16.58
C ILE A 327 -16.18 20.43 -15.26
N LEU A 328 -15.52 19.70 -14.35
CA LEU A 328 -15.37 20.08 -12.94
C LEU A 328 -14.20 21.02 -12.64
N THR A 329 -13.30 21.26 -13.60
CA THR A 329 -12.04 21.97 -13.34
C THR A 329 -12.15 23.49 -13.42
N THR A 330 -13.23 24.08 -13.95
CA THR A 330 -13.46 25.54 -13.89
C THR A 330 -14.91 25.91 -13.57
N ALA A 331 -15.07 27.02 -12.86
CA ALA A 331 -16.37 27.58 -12.45
C ALA A 331 -17.31 27.86 -13.63
N ASP A 332 -16.82 28.46 -14.73
CA ASP A 332 -17.67 28.78 -15.89
C ASP A 332 -18.20 27.52 -16.59
N ARG A 333 -17.40 26.44 -16.66
CA ARG A 333 -17.87 25.16 -17.22
C ARG A 333 -18.91 24.54 -16.31
N LEU A 334 -18.65 24.49 -15.00
CA LEU A 334 -19.62 23.95 -14.06
C LEU A 334 -20.94 24.73 -14.12
N HIS A 335 -20.90 26.06 -14.22
CA HIS A 335 -22.09 26.90 -14.40
C HIS A 335 -22.90 26.55 -15.66
N HIS A 336 -22.22 26.36 -16.80
CA HIS A 336 -22.88 25.96 -18.05
C HIS A 336 -23.53 24.58 -17.95
N TRP A 337 -22.80 23.59 -17.43
CA TRP A 337 -23.26 22.21 -17.33
C TRP A 337 -24.32 22.00 -16.24
N THR A 338 -24.55 22.99 -15.36
CA THR A 338 -25.54 22.92 -14.29
C THR A 338 -26.82 23.73 -14.56
N GLU A 339 -26.93 24.40 -15.71
CA GLU A 339 -28.06 25.32 -16.03
C GLU A 339 -29.43 24.65 -15.93
N ASN A 340 -29.55 23.40 -16.40
CA ASN A 340 -30.84 22.69 -16.49
C ASN A 340 -31.08 21.66 -15.38
N LEU A 341 -30.25 21.62 -14.32
CA LEU A 341 -30.35 20.54 -13.33
C LEU A 341 -31.69 20.51 -12.59
N THR A 342 -32.26 21.67 -12.26
CA THR A 342 -33.56 21.74 -11.59
C THR A 342 -34.66 21.13 -12.45
N GLN A 343 -34.70 21.48 -13.74
CA GLN A 343 -35.69 20.94 -14.68
C GLN A 343 -35.52 19.44 -14.91
N ILE A 344 -34.27 18.96 -15.02
CA ILE A 344 -33.95 17.53 -15.12
C ILE A 344 -34.46 16.80 -13.89
N TRP A 345 -34.17 17.32 -12.70
CA TRP A 345 -34.55 16.72 -11.45
C TRP A 345 -36.08 16.64 -11.32
N ASP A 346 -36.78 17.74 -11.60
CA ASP A 346 -38.25 17.82 -11.48
C ASP A 346 -38.96 16.81 -12.39
N ARG A 347 -38.44 16.60 -13.61
CA ARG A 347 -39.00 15.65 -14.60
C ARG A 347 -38.66 14.18 -14.33
N SER A 348 -37.77 13.89 -13.39
CA SER A 348 -37.30 12.53 -13.14
C SER A 348 -38.43 11.56 -12.84
N THR A 349 -38.44 10.41 -13.53
CA THR A 349 -39.38 9.29 -13.33
C THR A 349 -38.95 8.33 -12.22
N VAL A 350 -37.81 8.60 -11.57
CA VAL A 350 -37.28 7.76 -10.48
C VAL A 350 -38.12 7.97 -9.22
N ALA A 351 -38.66 6.89 -8.68
CA ALA A 351 -39.40 6.92 -7.43
C ALA A 351 -38.45 7.22 -6.27
N ASP A 352 -38.94 8.01 -5.31
CA ASP A 352 -38.19 8.38 -4.10
C ASP A 352 -36.83 9.04 -4.39
N LYS A 353 -36.74 9.78 -5.51
CA LYS A 353 -35.51 10.45 -5.95
C LYS A 353 -34.89 11.35 -4.87
N ASP A 354 -35.71 11.94 -4.00
CA ASP A 354 -35.23 12.83 -2.94
C ASP A 354 -34.35 12.09 -1.91
N ASN A 355 -34.58 10.79 -1.69
CA ASN A 355 -33.73 9.95 -0.84
C ASN A 355 -32.37 9.59 -1.48
N LEU A 356 -32.20 9.87 -2.78
CA LEU A 356 -30.90 9.76 -3.45
C LEU A 356 -29.99 10.95 -3.13
N ILE A 357 -30.53 12.04 -2.58
CA ILE A 357 -29.77 13.22 -2.16
C ILE A 357 -29.30 13.04 -0.71
N PRO A 358 -27.99 12.83 -0.43
CA PRO A 358 -27.50 12.68 0.92
C PRO A 358 -27.64 13.99 1.69
N TYR A 359 -28.43 13.97 2.76
CA TYR A 359 -28.44 14.98 3.83
C TYR A 359 -28.65 16.45 3.39
N GLY A 360 -29.22 16.67 2.20
CA GLY A 360 -29.47 18.02 1.65
C GLY A 360 -28.21 18.81 1.26
N TRP A 361 -27.05 18.15 1.15
CA TRP A 361 -25.80 18.83 0.77
C TRP A 361 -25.61 18.95 -0.74
N MET A 362 -26.20 18.03 -1.52
CA MET A 362 -26.24 18.18 -2.98
C MET A 362 -27.33 19.17 -3.37
N GLN A 363 -27.05 20.00 -4.38
CA GLN A 363 -27.95 21.06 -4.80
C GLN A 363 -28.30 20.88 -6.28
N MET A 364 -29.54 20.46 -6.55
CA MET A 364 -30.09 20.30 -7.90
C MET A 364 -30.45 21.67 -8.50
N ARG A 365 -29.44 22.54 -8.63
CA ARG A 365 -29.55 23.88 -9.20
C ARG A 365 -28.31 24.23 -10.01
N GLN A 366 -28.41 25.33 -10.74
CA GLN A 366 -27.26 25.92 -11.39
C GLN A 366 -26.21 26.38 -10.37
N PHE A 367 -24.94 26.06 -10.66
CA PHE A 367 -23.78 26.53 -9.93
C PHE A 367 -23.58 28.02 -10.18
N ASP A 368 -23.51 28.83 -9.12
CA ASP A 368 -23.27 30.27 -9.24
C ASP A 368 -21.78 30.56 -9.13
N LYS A 369 -21.17 30.96 -10.25
CA LYS A 369 -19.74 31.28 -10.33
C LYS A 369 -19.29 32.43 -9.42
N ASN A 370 -20.19 33.30 -8.98
CA ASN A 370 -19.83 34.45 -8.13
C ASN A 370 -19.87 34.08 -6.66
N THR A 371 -20.86 33.29 -6.24
CA THR A 371 -21.11 32.96 -4.83
C THR A 371 -20.52 31.60 -4.44
N ASP A 372 -20.78 30.55 -5.23
CA ASP A 372 -20.32 29.20 -4.91
C ASP A 372 -18.81 29.04 -5.13
N ALA A 373 -18.24 29.69 -6.16
CA ALA A 373 -16.81 29.58 -6.45
C ALA A 373 -15.92 30.34 -5.44
N THR A 374 -16.48 31.32 -4.72
CA THR A 374 -15.75 32.14 -3.74
C THR A 374 -16.02 31.71 -2.29
N ASP A 375 -17.00 30.84 -2.05
CA ASP A 375 -17.26 30.33 -0.71
C ASP A 375 -16.14 29.36 -0.29
N PRO A 376 -15.42 29.64 0.82
CA PRO A 376 -14.40 28.73 1.35
C PRO A 376 -14.97 27.38 1.83
N ARG A 377 -16.30 27.27 1.96
CA ARG A 377 -17.02 26.00 2.16
C ARG A 377 -17.30 25.25 0.87
N TRP A 378 -16.95 25.80 -0.30
CA TRP A 378 -17.17 25.21 -1.61
C TRP A 378 -15.99 25.28 -2.61
N PRO A 379 -14.70 25.16 -2.21
CA PRO A 379 -13.61 25.26 -3.18
C PRO A 379 -13.66 24.13 -4.23
N LEU A 380 -13.64 24.53 -5.51
CA LEU A 380 -13.37 23.66 -6.65
C LEU A 380 -11.87 23.30 -6.72
N GLN A 381 -11.38 22.67 -5.65
CA GLN A 381 -10.00 22.22 -5.53
C GLN A 381 -9.99 20.71 -5.39
N PHE A 382 -9.27 20.07 -6.30
CA PHE A 382 -9.03 18.64 -6.28
C PHE A 382 -7.55 18.43 -5.98
N THR A 383 -7.24 17.40 -5.20
CA THR A 383 -5.86 17.08 -4.84
C THR A 383 -5.40 15.81 -5.56
N PRO A 384 -4.10 15.63 -5.78
CA PRO A 384 -3.58 14.41 -6.37
C PRO A 384 -4.02 13.17 -5.59
N SER A 385 -4.32 12.11 -6.33
CA SER A 385 -4.92 10.91 -5.73
C SER A 385 -3.90 9.81 -5.48
N VAL A 386 -4.10 9.13 -4.35
CA VAL A 386 -3.38 7.91 -3.95
C VAL A 386 -4.39 6.81 -3.67
N ILE A 387 -3.99 5.56 -3.85
CA ILE A 387 -4.80 4.42 -3.47
C ILE A 387 -4.89 4.38 -1.94
N SER A 388 -6.11 4.38 -1.42
CA SER A 388 -6.37 4.23 0.00
C SER A 388 -6.10 2.78 0.39
N ALA A 389 -4.95 2.57 1.02
CA ALA A 389 -4.51 1.27 1.52
C ALA A 389 -3.97 1.41 2.94
N THR A 390 -3.99 0.31 3.67
CA THR A 390 -3.38 0.23 5.00
C THR A 390 -2.03 -0.46 4.89
N TYR A 391 -0.99 0.22 5.37
CA TYR A 391 0.40 -0.21 5.34
C TYR A 391 0.84 -0.68 6.71
N THR A 392 1.65 -1.74 6.74
CA THR A 392 2.31 -2.24 7.94
C THR A 392 3.69 -1.59 8.06
N CYS A 393 3.95 -0.89 9.16
CA CYS A 393 5.22 -0.23 9.41
C CYS A 393 5.86 -0.72 10.69
N GLN A 394 7.17 -0.87 10.67
CA GLN A 394 7.99 -1.14 11.84
C GLN A 394 8.53 0.19 12.37
N VAL A 395 8.20 0.54 13.62
CA VAL A 395 8.69 1.76 14.28
C VAL A 395 9.50 1.44 15.54
N PRO A 396 10.57 2.19 15.82
CA PRO A 396 11.38 1.98 17.02
C PRO A 396 10.62 2.46 18.26
N ARG A 397 10.51 1.59 19.28
CA ARG A 397 10.08 1.98 20.63
C ARG A 397 11.11 1.62 21.66
N LEU A 398 11.32 2.56 22.58
CA LEU A 398 12.24 2.38 23.68
C LEU A 398 11.77 1.23 24.59
N LYS A 399 12.70 0.35 24.96
CA LYS A 399 12.47 -0.71 25.95
C LYS A 399 12.18 -0.10 27.33
N SER A 400 11.67 -0.90 28.26
CA SER A 400 11.57 -0.48 29.66
C SER A 400 12.95 -0.18 30.25
N HIS A 401 13.04 0.76 31.19
CA HIS A 401 14.32 1.20 31.77
C HIS A 401 15.18 0.03 32.28
N GLY A 402 14.56 -0.98 32.91
CA GLY A 402 15.28 -2.19 33.37
C GLY A 402 15.85 -3.03 32.22
N ASN A 403 15.09 -3.22 31.14
CA ASN A 403 15.56 -3.98 29.98
C ASN A 403 16.64 -3.25 29.20
N ILE A 404 16.57 -1.90 29.11
CA ILE A 404 17.64 -1.10 28.52
C ILE A 404 18.94 -1.32 29.31
N PHE A 405 18.88 -1.17 30.63
CA PHE A 405 20.06 -1.29 31.49
C PHE A 405 20.73 -2.67 31.34
N ILE A 406 19.96 -3.75 31.42
CA ILE A 406 20.48 -5.11 31.26
C ILE A 406 21.06 -5.30 29.86
N SER A 407 20.35 -4.87 28.81
CA SER A 407 20.79 -5.05 27.42
C SER A 407 22.08 -4.29 27.11
N ILE A 408 22.26 -3.09 27.66
CA ILE A 408 23.49 -2.29 27.48
C ILE A 408 24.62 -2.90 28.30
N LEU A 409 24.39 -3.25 29.56
CA LEU A 409 25.42 -3.82 30.44
C LEU A 409 26.01 -5.11 29.84
N VAL A 410 25.15 -6.02 29.36
CA VAL A 410 25.59 -7.27 28.74
C VAL A 410 26.43 -7.00 27.49
N ALA A 411 26.01 -6.06 26.63
CA ALA A 411 26.74 -5.72 25.41
C ALA A 411 28.07 -5.03 25.70
N ASP A 412 28.11 -4.11 26.67
CA ASP A 412 29.32 -3.41 27.10
C ASP A 412 30.33 -4.36 27.73
N LEU A 413 29.90 -5.35 28.53
CA LEU A 413 30.79 -6.36 29.09
C LEU A 413 31.52 -7.16 28.01
N VAL A 414 30.81 -7.53 26.94
CA VAL A 414 31.42 -8.27 25.81
C VAL A 414 32.44 -7.39 25.08
N LEU A 415 32.10 -6.14 24.78
CA LEU A 415 33.00 -5.21 24.08
C LEU A 415 34.21 -4.81 24.93
N LEU A 416 34.02 -4.56 26.23
CA LEU A 416 35.12 -4.25 27.16
C LEU A 416 36.04 -5.45 27.36
N ARG A 417 35.49 -6.68 27.42
CA ARG A 417 36.31 -7.89 27.45
C ARG A 417 37.16 -8.01 26.20
N ALA A 418 36.57 -7.81 25.02
CA ALA A 418 37.29 -7.85 23.75
C ALA A 418 38.36 -6.74 23.66
N ALA A 419 38.04 -5.53 24.10
CA ALA A 419 38.99 -4.41 24.15
C ALA A 419 40.14 -4.69 25.12
N TRP A 420 39.87 -5.28 26.28
CA TRP A 420 40.88 -5.67 27.25
C TRP A 420 41.80 -6.78 26.72
N THR A 421 41.25 -7.79 26.05
CA THR A 421 42.08 -8.83 25.42
C THR A 421 42.93 -8.28 24.29
N LEU A 422 42.39 -7.37 23.47
CA LEU A 422 43.14 -6.70 22.42
C LEU A 422 44.25 -5.81 23.00
N TYR A 423 43.94 -5.09 24.07
CA TYR A 423 44.92 -4.28 24.79
C TYR A 423 46.07 -5.13 25.31
N ASN A 424 45.79 -6.22 26.04
CA ASN A 424 46.84 -7.11 26.53
C ASN A 424 47.65 -7.74 25.39
N TYR A 425 47.01 -8.13 24.29
CA TYR A 425 47.70 -8.65 23.10
C TYR A 425 48.68 -7.62 22.51
N LEU A 426 48.24 -6.37 22.33
CA LEU A 426 49.08 -5.29 21.81
C LEU A 426 50.23 -4.95 22.76
N VAL A 427 49.92 -4.89 24.05
CA VAL A 427 50.89 -4.60 25.11
C VAL A 427 51.94 -5.69 25.20
N ASP A 428 51.55 -6.95 25.20
CA ASP A 428 52.47 -8.09 25.16
C ASP A 428 53.32 -8.08 23.89
N TYR A 429 52.73 -7.77 22.74
CA TYR A 429 53.45 -7.67 21.48
C TYR A 429 54.54 -6.59 21.53
N PHE A 430 54.17 -5.36 21.92
CA PHE A 430 55.08 -4.20 21.98
C PHE A 430 56.13 -4.33 23.09
N LEU A 431 55.78 -4.91 24.25
CA LEU A 431 56.73 -5.09 25.35
C LEU A 431 57.71 -6.22 25.06
N LYS A 432 57.28 -7.32 24.44
CA LYS A 432 58.19 -8.39 23.99
C LYS A 432 59.17 -7.91 22.91
N THR A 433 58.77 -6.96 22.06
CA THR A 433 59.68 -6.39 21.04
C THR A 433 60.70 -5.41 21.61
N ARG A 434 60.41 -4.72 22.72
CA ARG A 434 61.30 -3.71 23.32
C ARG A 434 62.12 -4.20 24.52
N HIS A 435 61.64 -5.19 25.26
CA HIS A 435 62.30 -5.76 26.43
C HIS A 435 62.02 -7.27 26.50
N ALA A 436 62.89 -8.09 25.89
CA ALA A 436 62.78 -9.56 25.90
C ALA A 436 62.90 -10.15 27.32
N ASP A 437 63.43 -9.38 28.25
CA ASP A 437 63.84 -9.78 29.60
C ASP A 437 62.77 -9.46 30.67
N ALA A 438 61.68 -8.79 30.30
CA ALA A 438 60.66 -8.33 31.25
C ALA A 438 59.79 -9.45 31.86
N ASN A 439 59.75 -10.63 31.23
CA ASN A 439 58.96 -11.79 31.66
C ASN A 439 59.80 -12.94 32.26
N VAL A 440 61.07 -12.71 32.57
CA VAL A 440 61.93 -13.72 33.22
C VAL A 440 61.90 -13.52 34.73
N CYS A 441 61.42 -14.54 35.44
CA CYS A 441 61.54 -14.59 36.89
C CYS A 441 62.96 -15.06 37.25
N GLU A 442 63.77 -14.19 37.83
CA GLU A 442 65.14 -14.48 38.26
C GLU A 442 65.20 -15.66 39.26
N LYS A 443 64.14 -15.84 40.08
CA LYS A 443 64.00 -16.99 40.99
C LYS A 443 63.63 -18.31 40.31
N CYS A 444 63.14 -18.30 39.07
CA CYS A 444 62.91 -19.52 38.30
C CYS A 444 64.18 -19.99 37.58
N LEU A 445 65.13 -19.10 37.31
CA LEU A 445 66.46 -19.47 36.78
C LEU A 445 67.32 -20.15 37.85
N VAL A 446 67.27 -19.67 39.09
CA VAL A 446 68.07 -20.25 40.20
C VAL A 446 67.64 -21.68 40.52
N ARG A 447 66.35 -22.00 40.43
CA ARG A 447 65.85 -23.36 40.74
C ARG A 447 66.18 -24.41 39.68
N GLY A 448 66.47 -23.99 38.44
CA GLY A 448 66.92 -24.89 37.38
C GLY A 448 68.42 -25.22 37.45
N GLN A 449 69.20 -24.49 38.25
CA GLN A 449 70.64 -24.71 38.43
C GLN A 449 70.97 -25.62 39.61
N ASP A 450 70.06 -25.79 40.57
CA ASP A 450 70.27 -26.67 41.73
C ASP A 450 70.03 -28.16 41.41
N ASP A 451 69.26 -28.47 40.36
CA ASP A 451 68.94 -29.85 39.97
C ASP A 451 70.00 -30.47 39.01
N GLU A 452 70.93 -29.68 38.48
CA GLU A 452 71.94 -30.15 37.49
C GLU A 452 73.31 -30.49 38.12
N VAL A 453 73.50 -30.31 39.44
CA VAL A 453 74.82 -30.43 40.12
C VAL A 453 75.00 -31.68 40.99
N VAL A 454 74.01 -32.58 41.10
CA VAL A 454 74.10 -33.74 42.04
C VAL A 454 74.37 -35.10 41.36
N THR A 455 74.75 -35.13 40.09
CA THR A 455 75.12 -36.39 39.41
C THR A 455 76.60 -36.41 39.00
N GLU A 456 77.40 -37.16 39.78
CA GLU A 456 78.76 -37.72 39.57
C GLU A 456 79.59 -37.50 40.86
N ALA A 457 80.13 -38.48 41.59
CA ALA A 457 80.43 -39.89 41.33
C ALA A 457 80.64 -40.64 42.67
N GLY A 458 80.47 -41.97 42.68
CA GLY A 458 80.85 -42.82 43.83
C GLY A 458 80.35 -44.27 43.75
N SER A 459 81.15 -45.13 43.13
CA SER A 459 80.91 -46.51 42.67
C SER A 459 80.83 -47.62 43.77
N GLN A 460 80.06 -48.69 43.46
CA GLN A 460 80.28 -50.13 43.74
C GLN A 460 80.14 -50.69 45.19
N ASP A 461 79.61 -51.89 45.49
CA ASP A 461 79.07 -53.03 44.73
C ASP A 461 78.34 -54.01 45.69
N VAL A 462 77.68 -55.06 45.15
CA VAL A 462 77.23 -56.34 45.76
C VAL A 462 75.79 -56.46 46.34
N GLY A 463 74.95 -57.21 45.61
CA GLY A 463 74.41 -58.47 46.16
C GLY A 463 72.89 -58.72 46.26
N ARG A 464 72.34 -59.33 45.20
CA ARG A 464 71.44 -60.53 45.22
C ARG A 464 70.00 -60.41 45.76
N GLY A 465 69.04 -60.69 44.88
CA GLY A 465 67.70 -61.20 45.22
C GLY A 465 66.64 -60.87 44.15
N GLY A 466 66.16 -61.86 43.42
CA GLY A 466 65.16 -61.70 42.35
C GLY A 466 63.72 -62.01 42.76
N LYS A 467 62.82 -61.84 41.77
CA LYS A 467 61.36 -62.16 41.69
C LYS A 467 60.45 -61.27 42.55
N GLU A 468 59.27 -60.80 42.13
CA GLU A 468 58.19 -61.27 41.24
C GLU A 468 57.40 -60.02 40.75
N GLU A 469 57.05 -59.89 39.45
CA GLU A 469 55.71 -60.09 38.85
C GLU A 469 54.57 -59.10 39.22
N GLY A 470 53.98 -58.50 38.17
CA GLY A 470 52.59 -58.00 38.09
C GLY A 470 52.33 -56.58 38.63
N ALA A 471 51.70 -55.63 37.95
CA ALA A 471 50.84 -55.69 36.77
C ALA A 471 50.84 -54.35 36.00
N GLU A 472 50.79 -54.54 34.68
CA GLU A 472 50.42 -53.64 33.57
C GLU A 472 48.96 -53.13 33.77
N VAL A 473 48.49 -51.97 33.29
CA VAL A 473 48.07 -51.60 31.91
C VAL A 473 47.56 -50.14 32.03
N LYS A 474 48.13 -49.12 31.36
CA LYS A 474 47.97 -48.66 29.96
C LYS A 474 46.66 -47.95 29.61
N ASP A 475 46.84 -46.74 29.08
CA ASP A 475 45.92 -45.92 28.31
C ASP A 475 45.29 -46.68 27.14
N VAL A 476 44.03 -46.36 26.78
CA VAL A 476 43.57 -46.40 25.38
C VAL A 476 42.43 -45.39 25.19
N GLU A 477 42.68 -44.42 24.32
CA GLU A 477 41.73 -43.61 23.56
C GLU A 477 41.00 -44.50 22.53
N LEU A 478 39.69 -44.36 22.35
CA LEU A 478 39.02 -44.98 21.19
C LEU A 478 37.96 -44.06 20.59
N ASP A 479 38.16 -43.81 19.30
CA ASP A 479 37.30 -43.12 18.37
C ASP A 479 36.29 -44.10 17.73
N ASP A 480 35.18 -43.52 17.26
CA ASP A 480 34.30 -43.95 16.16
C ASP A 480 33.36 -45.18 16.27
N LEU A 481 32.10 -44.98 15.83
CA LEU A 481 31.31 -45.81 14.89
C LEU A 481 29.78 -45.57 14.96
N GLY A 482 29.33 -44.69 14.06
CA GLY A 482 28.12 -44.72 13.20
C GLY A 482 26.84 -45.58 13.45
N LYS A 483 25.71 -44.83 13.48
CA LYS A 483 24.54 -44.90 12.52
C LYS A 483 23.49 -46.07 12.66
N PRO A 484 22.33 -46.08 11.93
CA PRO A 484 20.99 -45.56 12.31
C PRO A 484 19.81 -46.58 12.14
N ARG A 485 18.52 -46.20 12.35
CA ARG A 485 17.26 -46.80 11.77
C ARG A 485 16.03 -45.97 12.23
N ARG A 486 15.21 -45.30 11.38
CA ARG A 486 13.99 -45.71 10.60
C ARG A 486 13.02 -46.64 11.38
N ALA A 487 11.69 -46.61 11.29
CA ALA A 487 10.59 -45.69 10.93
C ALA A 487 9.32 -46.57 10.91
N GLU A 488 8.21 -46.15 11.54
CA GLU A 488 6.79 -46.59 11.37
C GLU A 488 6.00 -45.89 12.51
N GLY A 489 4.82 -45.26 12.41
CA GLY A 489 3.82 -45.09 11.35
C GLY A 489 2.41 -45.12 11.98
N ARG A 490 1.71 -43.98 12.06
CA ARG A 490 0.23 -43.74 12.02
C ARG A 490 -0.10 -42.34 12.57
N GLU A 491 -0.54 -41.35 11.79
CA GLU A 491 -1.84 -41.16 11.09
C GLU A 491 -2.93 -40.60 12.02
N GLY A 492 -3.39 -39.36 11.76
CA GLY A 492 -4.57 -38.77 12.38
C GLY A 492 -4.52 -37.25 12.61
N ASP A 493 -5.34 -36.53 11.84
CA ASP A 493 -5.92 -35.20 12.09
C ASP A 493 -5.09 -33.93 11.84
N GLY A 494 -5.16 -33.50 10.58
CA GLY A 494 -5.19 -32.09 10.22
C GLY A 494 -6.63 -31.57 10.28
N GLN A 495 -6.87 -30.54 11.09
CA GLN A 495 -7.97 -29.60 10.92
C GLN A 495 -7.54 -28.17 11.27
N SER A 496 -7.76 -27.29 10.31
CA SER A 496 -8.22 -25.90 10.43
C SER A 496 -7.53 -24.96 11.42
N MET A 497 -6.75 -24.02 10.87
CA MET A 497 -6.66 -22.65 11.40
C MET A 497 -7.07 -21.64 10.32
N GLN A 498 -8.27 -21.84 9.76
CA GLN A 498 -9.12 -20.74 9.31
C GLN A 498 -10.10 -20.44 10.44
N SER A 499 -9.81 -19.42 11.25
CA SER A 499 -10.78 -18.67 12.06
C SER A 499 -10.03 -17.90 13.15
N LEU A 500 -9.69 -16.64 12.91
CA LEU A 500 -9.52 -15.62 13.95
C LEU A 500 -9.61 -14.22 13.30
N LEU A 501 -10.67 -14.00 12.53
CA LEU A 501 -11.09 -12.69 12.03
C LEU A 501 -12.58 -12.50 12.32
N THR A 502 -12.91 -12.37 13.61
CA THR A 502 -14.17 -11.77 14.07
C THR A 502 -13.93 -11.19 15.46
N HIS A 503 -13.67 -9.90 15.55
CA HIS A 503 -14.00 -9.15 16.76
C HIS A 503 -14.92 -7.99 16.43
N ARG A 504 -16.11 -8.15 17.02
CA ARG A 504 -17.29 -7.30 17.05
C ARG A 504 -16.95 -5.97 17.73
N ILE A 505 -17.24 -4.86 17.06
CA ILE A 505 -17.29 -3.53 17.66
C ILE A 505 -18.52 -3.50 18.58
N VAL A 506 -18.28 -3.33 19.88
CA VAL A 506 -19.28 -2.93 20.87
C VAL A 506 -19.08 -1.43 21.09
N GLY A 507 -20.16 -0.67 20.96
CA GLY A 507 -20.13 0.78 20.99
C GLY A 507 -19.76 1.39 22.34
N ILE A 508 -19.32 2.65 22.26
CA ILE A 508 -19.70 3.82 23.06
C ILE A 508 -19.58 5.02 22.12
#